data_AF-A0AA42YE84-F1
#
_entry.id   AF-A0AA42YE84-F1
#
_cell.length_a   1.000
_cell.length_b   1.000
_cell.length_c   1.000
_cell.angle_alpha   90.00
_cell.angle_beta   90.00
_cell.angle_gamma   90.00
#
_symmetry.space_group_name_H-M   'P 1'
#
loop_
_entity.id
_entity.type
_entity.pdbx_description
1 polymer ?
#
loop_
_entity_poly.entity_id
_entity_poly.type
_entity_poly.pdbx_seq_one_letter_code
_entity_poly.pdbx_strand_id
1 'polypeptide(L)'
;MLRQWLTKLEPVHRAASREELEAVYRFRYTVYYEEYGRSLGIVNHDKRWVWDEEDETEFATILYTGSPSDVTGTVRLRHWPPGAVPEHILHELSMDVLPDIERRHTAEIGRFMIRKGLRGRLLLASFAREAYDLLCGEQGSELIFCYCAPGLVHYYRKLGARPFGGRLVPTPDGAMVPLVSVVSDYDYFRRSGSLMAPLVRRHFGPGKREPVDLEPYLPFFESDNQPVEVDPEQVWGALQEAVVEDDSAAASFADSLPEPTLKKLTERGFIVNVTAGTLVTRQGYGEEEMFIILDGIFEARDGERLLRLMTTGELFGELAFFIPGHRRTASVVAASDGRLLALRGKTLRDLIDVDPQSAAHVLLRLGRIMAERLATGSAPSPEGDGED
;
A
#
# COMPACT_ATOMS: atom_id res chain seq x y z
N MET A 1 11.83 29.13 10.80
CA MET A 1 12.45 27.79 10.81
C MET A 1 12.15 26.95 9.57
N LEU A 2 10.91 26.89 9.03
CA LEU A 2 10.63 26.11 7.78
C LEU A 2 11.47 26.52 6.55
N ARG A 3 11.74 27.83 6.38
CA ARG A 3 12.51 28.36 5.22
C ARG A 3 13.98 27.91 5.17
N GLN A 4 14.59 27.48 6.27
CA GLN A 4 15.98 26.99 6.32
C GLN A 4 16.12 25.49 6.05
N TRP A 5 15.03 24.72 6.07
CA TRP A 5 15.06 23.28 5.82
C TRP A 5 14.97 22.95 4.32
N LEU A 6 14.30 23.80 3.54
CA LEU A 6 14.12 23.64 2.10
C LEU A 6 15.38 23.93 1.26
N THR A 7 16.42 24.55 1.84
CA THR A 7 17.73 24.76 1.18
C THR A 7 18.65 23.55 1.23
N LYS A 8 18.22 22.45 1.86
CA LYS A 8 18.96 21.17 1.91
C LYS A 8 18.34 20.08 1.02
N LEU A 9 17.35 20.42 0.19
CA LEU A 9 16.76 19.46 -0.74
C LEU A 9 17.79 19.04 -1.79
N GLU A 10 17.80 17.75 -2.08
CA GLU A 10 18.66 17.15 -3.10
C GLU A 10 18.20 17.63 -4.48
N PRO A 11 19.13 17.92 -5.41
CA PRO A 11 18.78 18.21 -6.79
C PRO A 11 18.00 17.04 -7.41
N VAL A 12 16.87 17.36 -8.03
CA VAL A 12 16.07 16.41 -8.80
C VAL A 12 16.24 16.78 -10.27
N HIS A 13 16.55 15.78 -11.09
CA HIS A 13 16.84 15.92 -12.51
C HIS A 13 15.76 15.22 -13.34
N ARG A 14 15.43 15.77 -14.51
CA ARG A 14 14.61 15.10 -15.52
C ARG A 14 15.53 14.23 -16.37
N ALA A 15 15.29 12.93 -16.45
CA ALA A 15 16.02 12.05 -17.36
C ALA A 15 15.55 12.34 -18.80
N ALA A 16 16.43 12.90 -19.64
CA ALA A 16 16.10 13.32 -21.00
C ALA A 16 17.00 12.64 -22.04
N SER A 17 18.23 12.32 -21.68
CA SER A 17 19.15 11.56 -22.53
C SER A 17 18.95 10.06 -22.37
N ARG A 18 19.34 9.31 -23.40
CA ARG A 18 19.36 7.85 -23.35
C ARG A 18 20.23 7.34 -22.20
N GLU A 19 21.38 7.97 -21.94
CA GLU A 19 22.27 7.59 -20.83
C GLU A 19 21.58 7.70 -19.46
N GLU A 20 20.86 8.80 -19.21
CA GLU A 20 20.11 9.02 -17.97
C GLU A 20 18.97 8.02 -17.80
N LEU A 21 18.20 7.76 -18.86
CA LEU A 21 17.11 6.79 -18.84
C LEU A 21 17.64 5.38 -18.54
N GLU A 22 18.69 4.95 -19.24
CA GLU A 22 19.33 3.65 -19.02
C GLU A 22 19.91 3.53 -17.59
N ALA A 23 20.42 4.62 -17.02
CA ALA A 23 20.86 4.65 -15.63
C ALA A 23 19.70 4.45 -14.65
N VAL A 24 18.56 5.10 -14.89
CA VAL A 24 17.35 4.89 -14.09
C VAL A 24 16.86 3.44 -14.22
N TYR A 25 16.83 2.86 -15.42
CA TYR A 25 16.38 1.47 -15.61
C TYR A 25 17.28 0.46 -14.91
N ARG A 26 18.61 0.69 -14.88
CA ARG A 26 19.54 -0.10 -14.05
C ARG A 26 19.23 0.02 -12.57
N PHE A 27 18.95 1.24 -12.11
CA PHE A 27 18.59 1.47 -10.72
C PHE A 27 17.27 0.78 -10.34
N ARG A 28 16.25 0.83 -11.21
CA ARG A 28 14.98 0.10 -11.03
C ARG A 28 15.20 -1.41 -10.92
N TYR A 29 16.11 -1.97 -11.72
CA TYR A 29 16.47 -3.40 -11.63
C TYR A 29 17.06 -3.76 -10.28
N THR A 30 18.02 -2.97 -9.79
CA THR A 30 18.61 -3.21 -8.46
C THR A 30 17.57 -3.17 -7.35
N VAL A 31 16.60 -2.25 -7.41
CA VAL A 31 15.57 -2.16 -6.37
C VAL A 31 14.50 -3.25 -6.53
N TYR A 32 13.85 -3.38 -7.68
CA TYR A 32 12.75 -4.32 -7.83
C TYR A 32 13.21 -5.77 -7.87
N TYR A 33 14.19 -6.09 -8.70
CA TYR A 33 14.58 -7.47 -8.92
C TYR A 33 15.57 -7.95 -7.84
N GLU A 34 16.65 -7.20 -7.58
CA GLU A 34 17.71 -7.68 -6.67
C GLU A 34 17.35 -7.49 -5.19
N GLU A 35 16.79 -6.33 -4.81
CA GLU A 35 16.42 -6.06 -3.42
C GLU A 35 15.07 -6.67 -3.05
N TYR A 36 14.03 -6.47 -3.86
CA TYR A 36 12.67 -6.93 -3.53
C TYR A 36 12.32 -8.31 -4.09
N GLY A 37 13.10 -8.85 -5.04
CA GLY A 37 12.77 -10.11 -5.68
C GLY A 37 11.43 -10.06 -6.45
N ARG A 38 11.07 -8.88 -6.97
CA ARG A 38 9.84 -8.62 -7.73
C ARG A 38 10.18 -8.44 -9.21
N SER A 39 9.38 -9.07 -10.07
CA SER A 39 9.40 -8.85 -11.52
C SER A 39 8.28 -7.88 -11.89
N LEU A 40 8.54 -6.58 -11.76
CA LEU A 40 7.63 -5.52 -12.16
C LEU A 40 8.19 -4.84 -13.43
N GLY A 41 7.33 -4.61 -14.41
CA GLY A 41 7.73 -4.12 -15.73
C GLY A 41 8.44 -5.18 -16.59
N ILE A 42 9.06 -4.73 -17.67
CA ILE A 42 9.84 -5.56 -18.58
C ILE A 42 11.28 -5.66 -18.05
N VAL A 43 11.65 -6.86 -17.64
CA VAL A 43 12.97 -7.16 -17.05
C VAL A 43 13.93 -7.65 -18.12
N ASN A 44 15.06 -6.97 -18.28
CA ASN A 44 16.16 -7.40 -19.14
C ASN A 44 17.38 -7.74 -18.29
N HIS A 45 17.71 -9.03 -18.17
CA HIS A 45 18.83 -9.48 -17.33
C HIS A 45 20.21 -9.18 -17.94
N ASP A 46 20.34 -9.18 -19.27
CA ASP A 46 21.61 -8.91 -19.95
C ASP A 46 22.09 -7.47 -19.71
N LYS A 47 21.15 -6.52 -19.82
CA LYS A 47 21.39 -5.09 -19.57
C LYS A 47 21.17 -4.70 -18.11
N ARG A 48 20.58 -5.60 -17.32
CA ARG A 48 20.12 -5.38 -15.94
C ARG A 48 19.19 -4.17 -15.86
N TRP A 49 18.14 -4.17 -16.68
CA TRP A 49 17.14 -3.10 -16.74
C TRP A 49 15.79 -3.58 -16.27
N VAL A 50 15.06 -2.66 -15.63
CA VAL A 50 13.60 -2.70 -15.53
C VAL A 50 13.06 -1.45 -16.21
N TRP A 51 12.25 -1.67 -17.23
CA TRP A 51 11.65 -0.63 -18.07
C TRP A 51 10.17 -0.96 -18.28
N ASP A 52 9.35 0.08 -18.49
CA ASP A 52 7.93 -0.08 -18.80
C ASP A 52 7.61 0.63 -20.11
N GLU A 53 6.73 0.08 -20.95
CA GLU A 53 6.33 0.70 -22.22
C GLU A 53 5.81 2.13 -22.02
N GLU A 54 5.17 2.41 -20.87
CA GLU A 54 4.67 3.76 -20.60
C GLU A 54 5.77 4.79 -20.38
N ASP A 55 7.02 4.38 -20.08
CA ASP A 55 8.16 5.29 -19.95
C ASP A 55 8.51 5.97 -21.28
N GLU A 56 8.10 5.40 -22.43
CA GLU A 56 8.38 5.94 -23.77
C GLU A 56 7.24 6.82 -24.32
N THR A 57 6.16 6.98 -23.56
CA THR A 57 5.01 7.79 -23.98
C THR A 57 5.29 9.28 -23.78
N GLU A 58 4.63 10.13 -24.59
CA GLU A 58 4.73 11.60 -24.45
C GLU A 58 4.17 12.12 -23.11
N PHE A 59 3.37 11.30 -22.42
CA PHE A 59 2.80 11.62 -21.11
C PHE A 59 3.76 11.38 -19.95
N ALA A 60 4.84 10.62 -20.16
CA ALA A 60 5.75 10.23 -19.10
C ALA A 60 6.91 11.21 -18.91
N THR A 61 7.22 11.50 -17.65
CA THR A 61 8.43 12.20 -17.24
C THR A 61 9.09 11.41 -16.12
N ILE A 62 10.35 11.01 -16.33
CA ILE A 62 11.14 10.30 -15.33
C ILE A 62 12.03 11.31 -14.60
N LEU A 63 11.90 11.36 -13.28
CA LEU A 63 12.78 12.14 -12.44
C LEU A 63 13.77 11.24 -11.70
N TYR A 64 14.97 11.74 -11.43
CA TYR A 64 15.97 11.03 -10.62
C TYR A 64 16.81 12.00 -9.78
N THR A 65 17.49 11.46 -8.77
CA THR A 65 18.47 12.19 -7.93
C THR A 65 19.84 11.53 -8.03
N GLY A 66 20.91 12.31 -7.79
CA GLY A 66 22.29 11.85 -7.97
C GLY A 66 22.81 12.10 -9.39
N SER A 67 23.62 11.19 -9.91
CA SER A 67 24.16 11.26 -11.29
C SER A 67 23.80 10.00 -12.08
N PRO A 68 23.94 9.99 -13.42
CA PRO A 68 23.76 8.77 -14.22
C PRO A 68 24.68 7.60 -13.79
N SER A 69 25.83 7.92 -13.20
CA SER A 69 26.75 6.93 -12.62
C SER A 69 26.39 6.47 -11.20
N ASP A 70 25.55 7.23 -10.47
CA ASP A 70 25.21 6.96 -9.07
C ASP A 70 23.77 7.43 -8.75
N VAL A 71 22.78 6.81 -9.37
CA VAL A 71 21.35 7.15 -9.15
C VAL A 71 20.93 6.81 -7.73
N THR A 72 20.46 7.78 -6.96
CA THR A 72 20.08 7.62 -5.55
C THR A 72 18.58 7.41 -5.32
N GLY A 73 17.77 7.81 -6.29
CA GLY A 73 16.32 7.66 -6.28
C GLY A 73 15.71 7.99 -7.64
N THR A 74 14.48 7.55 -7.87
CA THR A 74 13.70 7.88 -9.07
C THR A 74 12.20 7.90 -8.77
N VAL A 75 11.44 8.63 -9.59
CA VAL A 75 9.98 8.60 -9.67
C VAL A 75 9.56 8.76 -11.12
N ARG A 76 8.48 8.08 -11.51
CA ARG A 76 7.79 8.30 -12.79
C ARG A 76 6.56 9.14 -12.55
N LEU A 77 6.41 10.18 -13.37
CA LEU A 77 5.22 11.01 -13.43
C LEU A 77 4.57 10.78 -14.79
N ARG A 78 3.26 10.56 -14.82
CA ARG A 78 2.49 10.55 -16.06
C ARG A 78 1.44 11.65 -15.97
N HIS A 79 1.39 12.57 -16.94
CA HIS A 79 0.35 13.61 -16.99
C HIS A 79 -0.50 13.44 -18.23
N TRP A 80 -1.81 13.45 -18.05
CA TRP A 80 -2.79 13.33 -19.12
C TRP A 80 -3.67 14.58 -19.17
N PRO A 81 -3.73 15.26 -20.33
CA PRO A 81 -4.77 16.25 -20.56
C PRO A 81 -6.17 15.60 -20.64
N PRO A 82 -7.25 16.39 -20.63
CA PRO A 82 -8.61 15.90 -20.76
C PRO A 82 -8.77 14.91 -21.92
N GLY A 83 -9.39 13.77 -21.65
CA GLY A 83 -9.67 12.70 -22.61
C GLY A 83 -8.46 11.84 -23.03
N ALA A 84 -7.26 12.08 -22.50
CA ALA A 84 -6.05 11.38 -22.91
C ALA A 84 -5.65 10.19 -22.02
N VAL A 85 -6.35 9.94 -20.91
CA VAL A 85 -6.07 8.79 -20.05
C VAL A 85 -6.50 7.50 -20.76
N PRO A 86 -5.61 6.51 -20.95
CA PRO A 86 -5.99 5.23 -21.53
C PRO A 86 -7.06 4.50 -20.69
N GLU A 87 -8.01 3.83 -21.35
CA GLU A 87 -9.13 3.14 -20.67
C GLU A 87 -8.67 2.12 -19.62
N HIS A 88 -7.62 1.34 -19.92
CA HIS A 88 -7.08 0.37 -18.97
C HIS A 88 -6.52 1.05 -17.71
N ILE A 89 -5.92 2.25 -17.83
CA ILE A 89 -5.43 3.03 -16.69
C ILE A 89 -6.58 3.62 -15.89
N LEU A 90 -7.62 4.12 -16.57
CA LEU A 90 -8.83 4.62 -15.89
C LEU A 90 -9.38 3.54 -14.95
N HIS A 91 -9.54 2.32 -15.48
CA HIS A 91 -10.08 1.19 -14.72
C HIS A 91 -9.11 0.70 -13.63
N GLU A 92 -7.81 0.55 -13.94
CA GLU A 92 -6.78 0.08 -13.01
C GLU A 92 -6.67 1.00 -11.78
N LEU A 93 -6.62 2.32 -12.00
CA LEU A 93 -6.49 3.31 -10.93
C LEU A 93 -7.83 3.73 -10.33
N SER A 94 -8.94 3.10 -10.75
CA SER A 94 -10.30 3.46 -10.37
C SER A 94 -10.64 4.93 -10.61
N MET A 95 -10.09 5.54 -11.65
CA MET A 95 -10.39 6.93 -12.00
C MET A 95 -11.82 7.07 -12.53
N ASP A 96 -12.35 6.02 -13.15
CA ASP A 96 -13.70 5.92 -13.72
C ASP A 96 -14.83 6.06 -12.70
N VAL A 97 -14.57 5.88 -11.41
CA VAL A 97 -15.61 6.10 -10.38
C VAL A 97 -15.82 7.58 -10.07
N LEU A 98 -14.86 8.45 -10.41
CA LEU A 98 -14.94 9.87 -10.11
C LEU A 98 -15.68 10.63 -11.23
N PRO A 99 -16.53 11.61 -10.88
CA PRO A 99 -17.31 12.35 -11.87
C PRO A 99 -16.44 13.25 -12.74
N ASP A 100 -16.83 13.38 -14.02
CA ASP A 100 -16.21 14.25 -15.03
C ASP A 100 -14.70 14.03 -15.22
N ILE A 101 -14.17 12.85 -14.88
CA ILE A 101 -12.72 12.59 -14.89
C ILE A 101 -12.10 12.78 -16.28
N GLU A 102 -12.88 12.51 -17.34
CA GLU A 102 -12.48 12.69 -18.73
C GLU A 102 -12.27 14.17 -19.11
N ARG A 103 -12.81 15.11 -18.32
CA ARG A 103 -12.69 16.55 -18.55
C ARG A 103 -11.57 17.18 -17.74
N ARG A 104 -10.89 16.41 -16.90
CA ARG A 104 -9.87 16.90 -15.97
C ARG A 104 -8.47 16.71 -16.50
N HIS A 105 -7.58 17.61 -16.10
CA HIS A 105 -6.15 17.36 -16.16
C HIS A 105 -5.77 16.42 -15.02
N THR A 106 -5.27 15.24 -15.35
CA THR A 106 -4.95 14.20 -14.36
C THR A 106 -3.49 13.79 -14.46
N ALA A 107 -2.97 13.24 -13.37
CA ALA A 107 -1.64 12.66 -13.39
C ALA A 107 -1.57 11.39 -12.54
N GLU A 108 -0.57 10.57 -12.78
CA GLU A 108 -0.18 9.46 -11.92
C GLU A 108 1.28 9.63 -11.46
N ILE A 109 1.53 9.30 -10.21
CA ILE A 109 2.88 9.14 -9.65
C ILE A 109 3.12 7.66 -9.39
N GLY A 110 4.08 7.09 -10.11
CA GLY A 110 4.44 5.69 -10.04
C GLY A 110 5.94 5.46 -9.93
N ARG A 111 6.34 4.19 -9.79
CA ARG A 111 7.75 3.76 -9.79
C ARG A 111 8.65 4.56 -8.83
N PHE A 112 8.09 5.02 -7.70
CA PHE A 112 8.84 5.77 -6.71
C PHE A 112 9.76 4.84 -5.92
N MET A 113 11.04 5.16 -5.89
CA MET A 113 12.02 4.36 -5.16
C MET A 113 13.24 5.19 -4.76
N ILE A 114 13.77 4.85 -3.58
CA ILE A 114 14.98 5.44 -3.02
C ILE A 114 15.92 4.30 -2.62
N ARG A 115 17.22 4.49 -2.88
CA ARG A 115 18.27 3.56 -2.48
C ARG A 115 18.16 3.23 -0.99
N LYS A 116 18.23 1.95 -0.63
CA LYS A 116 18.00 1.44 0.74
C LYS A 116 18.68 2.26 1.84
N GLY A 117 19.97 2.59 1.71
CA GLY A 117 20.74 3.34 2.72
C GLY A 117 20.41 4.84 2.82
N LEU A 118 19.57 5.37 1.93
CA LEU A 118 19.17 6.78 1.89
C LEU A 118 17.68 7.01 2.19
N ARG A 119 16.91 5.94 2.43
CA ARG A 119 15.50 6.02 2.82
C ARG A 119 15.35 6.77 4.16
N GLY A 120 14.31 7.58 4.28
CA GLY A 120 14.09 8.44 5.46
C GLY A 120 14.90 9.75 5.47
N ARG A 121 15.67 10.04 4.41
CA ARG A 121 16.33 11.35 4.20
C ARG A 121 15.44 12.32 3.42
N LEU A 122 15.99 13.50 3.10
CA LEU A 122 15.31 14.58 2.38
C LEU A 122 14.90 14.26 0.93
N LEU A 123 15.26 13.08 0.40
CA LEU A 123 14.93 12.67 -0.97
C LEU A 123 13.42 12.62 -1.23
N LEU A 124 12.62 12.10 -0.30
CA LEU A 124 11.17 12.08 -0.44
C LEU A 124 10.60 13.51 -0.56
N ALA A 125 11.06 14.42 0.28
CA ALA A 125 10.63 15.83 0.23
C ALA A 125 11.12 16.52 -1.05
N SER A 126 12.29 16.13 -1.57
CA SER A 126 12.87 16.67 -2.80
C SER A 126 12.02 16.27 -4.01
N PHE A 127 11.72 14.97 -4.14
CA PHE A 127 10.83 14.46 -5.18
C PHE A 127 9.41 15.00 -5.07
N ALA A 128 8.82 15.02 -3.86
CA ALA A 128 7.45 15.48 -3.66
C ALA A 128 7.29 16.95 -4.08
N ARG A 129 8.26 17.82 -3.72
CA ARG A 129 8.25 19.22 -4.15
C ARG A 129 8.36 19.34 -5.67
N GLU A 130 9.35 18.68 -6.27
CA GLU A 130 9.60 18.78 -7.72
C GLU A 130 8.42 18.23 -8.54
N ALA A 131 7.90 17.06 -8.14
CA ALA A 131 6.73 16.46 -8.78
C ALA A 131 5.49 17.37 -8.66
N TYR A 132 5.27 18.00 -7.50
CA TYR A 132 4.15 18.92 -7.33
C TYR A 132 4.32 20.18 -8.20
N ASP A 133 5.49 20.83 -8.20
CA ASP A 133 5.73 22.03 -9.01
C ASP A 133 5.59 21.71 -10.52
N LEU A 134 6.05 20.53 -10.97
CA LEU A 134 5.90 20.08 -12.37
C LEU A 134 4.44 19.73 -12.71
N LEU A 135 3.84 18.76 -12.03
CA LEU A 135 2.49 18.26 -12.36
C LEU A 135 1.43 19.33 -12.17
N CYS A 136 1.46 20.02 -11.03
CA CYS A 136 0.46 21.04 -10.71
C CYS A 136 0.83 22.39 -11.34
N GLY A 137 2.07 22.85 -11.18
CA GLY A 137 2.46 24.20 -11.59
C GLY A 137 2.63 24.35 -13.10
N GLU A 138 3.44 23.48 -13.72
CA GLU A 138 3.74 23.55 -15.16
C GLU A 138 2.66 22.87 -16.01
N GLN A 139 2.19 21.68 -15.61
CA GLN A 139 1.30 20.85 -16.44
C GLN A 139 -0.20 21.03 -16.15
N GLY A 140 -0.56 21.72 -15.06
CA GLY A 140 -1.96 22.04 -14.80
C GLY A 140 -2.79 20.94 -14.16
N SER A 141 -2.18 19.84 -13.70
CA SER A 141 -2.90 18.70 -13.09
C SER A 141 -3.79 19.14 -11.94
N GLU A 142 -5.03 18.65 -11.92
CA GLU A 142 -6.05 18.89 -10.89
C GLU A 142 -6.12 17.73 -9.89
N LEU A 143 -5.97 16.50 -10.40
CA LEU A 143 -6.03 15.26 -9.63
C LEU A 143 -4.77 14.44 -9.90
N ILE A 144 -4.13 13.97 -8.83
CA ILE A 144 -2.96 13.09 -8.91
C ILE A 144 -3.31 11.74 -8.29
N PHE A 145 -3.17 10.67 -9.05
CA PHE A 145 -3.44 9.30 -8.64
C PHE A 145 -2.14 8.57 -8.32
N CYS A 146 -2.22 7.65 -7.38
CA CYS A 146 -1.21 6.62 -7.16
C CYS A 146 -1.86 5.45 -6.43
N TYR A 147 -1.08 4.42 -6.16
CA TYR A 147 -1.50 3.36 -5.26
C TYR A 147 -0.35 2.97 -4.35
N CYS A 148 -0.68 2.41 -3.19
CA CYS A 148 0.32 1.95 -2.25
C CYS A 148 -0.12 0.68 -1.54
N ALA A 149 0.84 -0.01 -0.93
CA ALA A 149 0.50 -1.08 0.01
C ALA A 149 -0.42 -0.50 1.09
N PRO A 150 -1.45 -1.23 1.57
CA PRO A 150 -2.36 -0.75 2.61
C PRO A 150 -1.64 -0.15 3.82
N GLY A 151 -0.50 -0.74 4.20
CA GLY A 151 0.31 -0.20 5.25
C GLY A 151 0.89 1.21 5.01
N LEU A 152 1.06 1.63 3.78
CA LEU A 152 1.71 2.90 3.49
C LEU A 152 0.74 4.08 3.48
N VAL A 153 -0.59 3.84 3.53
CA VAL A 153 -1.63 4.89 3.42
C VAL A 153 -1.36 6.08 4.33
N HIS A 154 -1.02 5.86 5.60
CA HIS A 154 -0.71 6.94 6.55
C HIS A 154 0.41 7.87 6.05
N TYR A 155 1.48 7.31 5.46
CA TYR A 155 2.59 8.09 4.93
C TYR A 155 2.19 8.89 3.68
N TYR A 156 1.36 8.31 2.81
CA TYR A 156 0.84 9.00 1.64
C TYR A 156 -0.15 10.12 2.01
N ARG A 157 -0.90 9.99 3.11
CA ARG A 157 -1.71 11.09 3.69
C ARG A 157 -0.86 12.29 4.09
N LYS A 158 0.37 12.06 4.58
CA LYS A 158 1.35 13.13 4.85
C LYS A 158 1.92 13.77 3.56
N LEU A 159 1.71 13.15 2.40
CA LEU A 159 2.04 13.73 1.09
C LEU A 159 0.84 14.43 0.44
N GLY A 160 -0.36 14.32 1.03
CA GLY A 160 -1.58 14.95 0.53
C GLY A 160 -2.49 14.03 -0.31
N ALA A 161 -2.15 12.74 -0.42
CA ALA A 161 -2.99 11.74 -1.07
C ALA A 161 -3.93 11.08 -0.05
N ARG A 162 -5.11 10.63 -0.48
CA ARG A 162 -6.12 9.97 0.37
C ARG A 162 -6.70 8.75 -0.34
N PRO A 163 -7.10 7.70 0.39
CA PRO A 163 -7.99 6.69 -0.17
C PRO A 163 -9.29 7.34 -0.64
N PHE A 164 -9.90 6.72 -1.63
CA PHE A 164 -11.23 7.09 -2.11
C PHE A 164 -12.01 5.82 -2.43
N GLY A 165 -13.30 5.93 -2.78
CA GLY A 165 -14.20 4.82 -3.12
C GLY A 165 -13.85 4.05 -4.42
N GLY A 166 -12.56 3.91 -4.71
CA GLY A 166 -12.03 3.08 -5.79
C GLY A 166 -11.82 1.62 -5.35
N ARG A 167 -11.65 0.75 -6.34
CA ARG A 167 -11.37 -0.67 -6.15
C ARG A 167 -9.90 -0.86 -5.79
N LEU A 168 -9.59 -1.88 -5.00
CA LEU A 168 -8.20 -2.27 -4.77
C LEU A 168 -7.51 -2.56 -6.11
N VAL A 169 -6.30 -2.03 -6.29
CA VAL A 169 -5.51 -2.19 -7.50
C VAL A 169 -4.82 -3.57 -7.44
N PRO A 170 -5.17 -4.51 -8.33
CA PRO A 170 -4.57 -5.84 -8.32
C PRO A 170 -3.10 -5.76 -8.76
N THR A 171 -2.22 -6.45 -8.03
CA THR A 171 -0.80 -6.56 -8.40
C THR A 171 -0.38 -8.03 -8.52
N PRO A 172 0.77 -8.31 -9.13
CA PRO A 172 1.32 -9.66 -9.16
C PRO A 172 1.57 -10.26 -7.78
N ASP A 173 1.52 -9.53 -6.68
CA ASP A 173 1.85 -10.01 -5.34
C ASP A 173 0.74 -9.83 -4.29
N GLY A 174 -0.35 -9.16 -4.66
CA GLY A 174 -1.50 -8.91 -3.78
C GLY A 174 -2.41 -7.83 -4.35
N ALA A 175 -2.83 -6.92 -3.48
CA ALA A 175 -3.72 -5.82 -3.82
C ALA A 175 -3.27 -4.53 -3.13
N MET A 176 -3.35 -3.41 -3.85
CA MET A 176 -2.88 -2.09 -3.39
C MET A 176 -4.05 -1.13 -3.24
N VAL A 177 -3.90 -0.14 -2.36
CA VAL A 177 -4.93 0.87 -2.10
C VAL A 177 -4.83 1.97 -3.15
N PRO A 178 -5.91 2.26 -3.90
CA PRO A 178 -5.94 3.41 -4.78
C PRO A 178 -5.99 4.69 -3.96
N LEU A 179 -5.19 5.67 -4.35
CA LEU A 179 -5.09 6.96 -3.70
C LEU A 179 -5.27 8.09 -4.72
N VAL A 180 -5.86 9.18 -4.26
CA VAL A 180 -6.00 10.41 -5.04
C VAL A 180 -5.59 11.62 -4.21
N SER A 181 -4.98 12.59 -4.86
CA SER A 181 -4.69 13.90 -4.30
C SER A 181 -5.38 14.96 -5.15
N VAL A 182 -6.36 15.66 -4.57
CA VAL A 182 -6.87 16.90 -5.15
C VAL A 182 -5.87 18.00 -4.81
N VAL A 183 -5.10 18.43 -5.81
CA VAL A 183 -3.88 19.20 -5.54
C VAL A 183 -4.16 20.57 -4.92
N SER A 184 -5.36 21.11 -5.13
CA SER A 184 -5.81 22.40 -4.60
C SER A 184 -6.44 22.35 -3.21
N ASP A 185 -6.67 21.16 -2.63
CA ASP A 185 -7.35 21.00 -1.34
C ASP A 185 -6.41 21.34 -0.16
N TYR A 186 -6.19 22.64 0.03
CA TYR A 186 -5.31 23.17 1.06
C TYR A 186 -5.73 22.72 2.47
N ASP A 187 -7.04 22.65 2.73
CA ASP A 187 -7.55 22.33 4.05
C ASP A 187 -7.31 20.87 4.43
N TYR A 188 -7.48 19.94 3.49
CA TYR A 188 -7.07 18.55 3.72
C TYR A 188 -5.55 18.45 3.96
N PHE A 189 -4.73 19.07 3.10
CA PHE A 189 -3.28 19.04 3.25
C PHE A 189 -2.86 19.60 4.62
N ARG A 190 -3.52 20.65 5.10
CA ARG A 190 -3.27 21.21 6.42
C ARG A 190 -3.70 20.26 7.54
N ARG A 191 -4.92 19.72 7.49
CA ARG A 191 -5.45 18.80 8.52
C ARG A 191 -4.66 17.48 8.60
N SER A 192 -4.19 16.96 7.47
CA SER A 192 -3.36 15.75 7.46
C SER A 192 -1.94 15.99 7.97
N GLY A 193 -1.53 17.25 8.18
CA GLY A 193 -0.16 17.63 8.52
C GLY A 193 0.79 17.38 7.35
N SER A 194 0.32 17.57 6.12
CA SER A 194 1.10 17.31 4.92
C SER A 194 2.26 18.29 4.77
N LEU A 195 3.43 17.76 4.40
CA LEU A 195 4.59 18.60 4.07
C LEU A 195 4.40 19.42 2.78
N MET A 196 3.38 19.08 1.99
CA MET A 196 3.06 19.76 0.72
C MET A 196 2.09 20.94 0.89
N ALA A 197 1.48 21.12 2.07
CA ALA A 197 0.50 22.20 2.30
C ALA A 197 1.01 23.61 1.90
N PRO A 198 2.28 23.99 2.15
CA PRO A 198 2.80 25.28 1.69
C PRO A 198 2.85 25.44 0.16
N LEU A 199 2.98 24.35 -0.59
CA LEU A 199 3.05 24.37 -2.06
C LEU A 199 1.68 24.63 -2.68
N VAL A 200 0.59 24.18 -2.05
CA VAL A 200 -0.77 24.46 -2.55
C VAL A 200 -1.00 25.97 -2.67
N ARG A 201 -0.65 26.73 -1.63
CA ARG A 201 -0.76 28.20 -1.64
C ARG A 201 0.18 28.88 -2.63
N ARG A 202 1.19 28.19 -3.16
CA ARG A 202 2.06 28.73 -4.21
C ARG A 202 1.31 28.84 -5.54
N HIS A 203 0.46 27.86 -5.84
CA HIS A 203 -0.20 27.70 -7.14
C HIS A 203 -1.69 28.05 -7.14
N PHE A 204 -2.36 28.00 -5.98
CA PHE A 204 -3.81 28.26 -5.87
C PHE A 204 -4.16 29.42 -4.94
N GLY A 205 -5.31 30.05 -5.20
CA GLY A 205 -5.89 31.13 -4.40
C GLY A 205 -5.98 32.47 -5.16
N PRO A 206 -6.26 33.59 -4.45
CA PRO A 206 -6.48 34.89 -5.10
C PRO A 206 -5.32 35.32 -6.01
N GLY A 207 -5.63 35.63 -7.27
CA GLY A 207 -4.65 36.00 -8.30
C GLY A 207 -3.81 34.84 -8.85
N LYS A 208 -4.21 33.59 -8.58
CA LYS A 208 -3.57 32.36 -9.05
C LYS A 208 -4.64 31.42 -9.63
N ARG A 209 -4.32 30.13 -9.80
CA ARG A 209 -5.31 29.17 -10.29
C ARG A 209 -6.45 28.99 -9.26
N GLU A 210 -7.66 28.88 -9.76
CA GLU A 210 -8.82 28.58 -8.92
C GLU A 210 -8.72 27.15 -8.37
N PRO A 211 -9.07 26.93 -7.10
CA PRO A 211 -9.15 25.58 -6.56
C PRO A 211 -10.21 24.74 -7.29
N VAL A 212 -9.95 23.44 -7.42
CA VAL A 212 -10.93 22.46 -7.86
C VAL A 212 -12.13 22.47 -6.92
N ASP A 213 -13.33 22.52 -7.48
CA ASP A 213 -14.57 22.31 -6.73
C ASP A 213 -14.61 20.87 -6.19
N LEU A 214 -14.69 20.75 -4.86
CA LEU A 214 -14.63 19.46 -4.16
C LEU A 214 -16.00 18.80 -4.04
N GLU A 215 -17.10 19.56 -4.13
CA GLU A 215 -18.45 19.07 -3.85
C GLU A 215 -18.79 17.76 -4.59
N PRO A 216 -18.47 17.60 -5.90
CA PRO A 216 -18.76 16.35 -6.62
C PRO A 216 -17.95 15.14 -6.13
N TYR A 217 -16.81 15.36 -5.49
CA TYR A 217 -15.87 14.30 -5.10
C TYR A 217 -16.00 13.88 -3.63
N LEU A 218 -16.58 14.72 -2.76
CA LEU A 218 -16.72 14.45 -1.33
C LEU A 218 -17.35 13.07 -1.02
N PRO A 219 -18.41 12.62 -1.72
CA PRO A 219 -18.99 11.29 -1.46
C PRO A 219 -18.00 10.14 -1.63
N PHE A 220 -17.00 10.29 -2.51
CA PHE A 220 -15.97 9.27 -2.76
C PHE A 220 -14.82 9.34 -1.76
N PHE A 221 -14.65 10.46 -1.06
CA PHE A 221 -13.62 10.64 -0.04
C PHE A 221 -14.13 10.34 1.38
N GLU A 222 -15.44 10.33 1.57
CA GLU A 222 -16.09 10.19 2.89
C GLU A 222 -16.99 8.94 2.98
N SER A 223 -17.07 8.12 1.93
CA SER A 223 -17.90 6.90 1.95
C SER A 223 -17.40 5.86 2.95
N ASP A 224 -18.32 5.17 3.62
CA ASP A 224 -18.03 3.98 4.44
C ASP A 224 -17.39 2.83 3.63
N ASN A 225 -17.49 2.86 2.30
CA ASN A 225 -16.93 1.86 1.38
C ASN A 225 -15.48 2.14 0.97
N GLN A 226 -14.68 2.82 1.80
CA GLN A 226 -13.25 2.93 1.51
C GLN A 226 -12.60 1.53 1.48
N PRO A 227 -11.64 1.27 0.58
CA PRO A 227 -10.93 0.00 0.54
C PRO A 227 -10.11 -0.27 1.80
N VAL A 228 -9.76 0.79 2.57
CA VAL A 228 -9.00 0.69 3.81
C VAL A 228 -9.49 1.69 4.85
N GLU A 229 -9.65 1.21 6.10
CA GLU A 229 -9.91 2.04 7.27
C GLU A 229 -8.67 2.09 8.18
N VAL A 230 -8.25 3.29 8.58
CA VAL A 230 -7.03 3.54 9.36
C VAL A 230 -7.28 4.33 10.65
N ASP A 231 -8.52 4.75 10.90
CA ASP A 231 -8.95 5.40 12.11
C ASP A 231 -8.96 4.40 13.28
N PRO A 232 -8.16 4.61 14.34
CA PRO A 232 -8.04 3.65 15.42
C PRO A 232 -9.37 3.31 16.12
N GLU A 233 -10.32 4.25 16.21
CA GLU A 233 -11.60 4.01 16.87
C GLU A 233 -12.50 3.12 16.00
N GLN A 234 -12.52 3.36 14.68
CA GLN A 234 -13.25 2.52 13.75
C GLN A 234 -12.64 1.12 13.60
N VAL A 235 -11.30 1.04 13.52
CA VAL A 235 -10.59 -0.24 13.49
C VAL A 235 -10.85 -1.04 14.77
N TRP A 236 -10.87 -0.36 15.92
CA TRP A 236 -11.23 -0.98 17.19
C TRP A 236 -12.67 -1.48 17.21
N GLY A 237 -13.64 -0.66 16.80
CA GLY A 237 -15.06 -1.04 16.76
C GLY A 237 -15.33 -2.27 15.92
N ALA A 238 -14.73 -2.34 14.72
CA ALA A 238 -14.90 -3.50 13.84
C ALA A 238 -14.24 -4.78 14.39
N LEU A 239 -13.10 -4.68 15.09
CA LEU A 239 -12.51 -5.84 15.77
C LEU A 239 -13.41 -6.33 16.92
N GLN A 240 -14.00 -5.41 17.69
CA GLN A 240 -14.91 -5.76 18.77
C GLN A 240 -16.14 -6.50 18.25
N GLU A 241 -16.80 -5.94 17.25
CA GLU A 241 -17.99 -6.52 16.62
C GLU A 241 -17.72 -7.93 16.08
N ALA A 242 -16.61 -8.11 15.35
CA ALA A 242 -16.33 -9.35 14.64
C ALA A 242 -15.76 -10.48 15.52
N VAL A 243 -15.01 -10.15 16.57
CA VAL A 243 -14.12 -11.13 17.22
C VAL A 243 -14.24 -11.14 18.75
N VAL A 244 -14.80 -10.08 19.36
CA VAL A 244 -14.96 -10.00 20.82
C VAL A 244 -16.40 -10.33 21.24
N GLU A 245 -17.39 -9.96 20.43
CA GLU A 245 -18.81 -10.19 20.74
C GLU A 245 -19.36 -11.51 20.15
N ASP A 246 -18.69 -12.07 19.14
CA ASP A 246 -19.05 -13.37 18.54
C ASP A 246 -18.31 -14.53 19.22
N ASP A 247 -19.00 -15.21 20.13
CA ASP A 247 -18.51 -16.36 20.93
C ASP A 247 -18.39 -17.66 20.09
N SER A 248 -18.61 -17.61 18.76
CA SER A 248 -18.76 -18.79 17.91
C SER A 248 -17.46 -19.32 17.28
N ALA A 249 -16.36 -18.56 17.32
CA ALA A 249 -15.12 -18.93 16.64
C ALA A 249 -14.17 -19.76 17.53
N ALA A 250 -14.15 -21.07 17.32
CA ALA A 250 -13.08 -21.92 17.87
C ALA A 250 -11.71 -21.45 17.33
N ALA A 251 -10.83 -21.02 18.23
CA ALA A 251 -9.48 -20.49 17.95
C ALA A 251 -9.44 -19.08 17.32
N SER A 252 -10.21 -18.15 17.87
CA SER A 252 -10.16 -16.73 17.51
C SER A 252 -8.87 -16.06 17.97
N PHE A 253 -8.25 -15.23 17.12
CA PHE A 253 -7.06 -14.46 17.49
C PHE A 253 -7.25 -13.64 18.78
N ALA A 254 -8.46 -13.15 19.05
CA ALA A 254 -8.73 -12.35 20.25
C ALA A 254 -8.87 -13.20 21.52
N ASP A 255 -9.01 -14.52 21.42
CA ASP A 255 -9.17 -15.38 22.59
C ASP A 255 -8.01 -15.21 23.56
N SER A 256 -8.33 -14.94 24.83
CA SER A 256 -7.33 -14.70 25.89
C SER A 256 -6.44 -13.45 25.68
N LEU A 257 -6.74 -12.64 24.66
CA LEU A 257 -6.48 -11.21 24.45
C LEU A 257 -6.96 -10.27 25.58
N PRO A 258 -6.13 -9.68 26.46
CA PRO A 258 -6.64 -8.55 27.25
C PRO A 258 -7.06 -7.40 26.34
N GLU A 259 -8.23 -6.81 26.58
CA GLU A 259 -8.74 -5.67 25.81
C GLU A 259 -7.71 -4.54 25.61
N PRO A 260 -6.91 -4.15 26.62
CA PRO A 260 -5.87 -3.14 26.43
C PRO A 260 -4.80 -3.54 25.41
N THR A 261 -4.50 -4.83 25.29
CA THR A 261 -3.58 -5.37 24.28
C THR A 261 -4.21 -5.31 22.89
N LEU A 262 -5.49 -5.69 22.75
CA LEU A 262 -6.20 -5.61 21.47
C LEU A 262 -6.32 -4.16 20.98
N LYS A 263 -6.65 -3.20 21.85
CA LYS A 263 -6.65 -1.76 21.53
C LYS A 263 -5.29 -1.27 21.00
N LYS A 264 -4.20 -1.69 21.64
CA LYS A 264 -2.84 -1.33 21.18
C LYS A 264 -2.49 -1.90 19.81
N LEU A 265 -3.03 -3.07 19.48
CA LEU A 265 -2.88 -3.66 18.15
C LEU A 265 -3.69 -2.89 17.11
N THR A 266 -4.95 -2.54 17.39
CA THR A 266 -5.80 -1.80 16.45
C THR A 266 -5.29 -0.39 16.19
N GLU A 267 -4.72 0.29 17.19
CA GLU A 267 -4.01 1.57 17.03
C GLU A 267 -2.87 1.53 15.99
N ARG A 268 -2.32 0.34 15.72
CA ARG A 268 -1.20 0.10 14.80
C ARG A 268 -1.60 -0.78 13.61
N GLY A 269 -2.88 -1.13 13.53
CA GLY A 269 -3.47 -1.91 12.46
C GLY A 269 -4.29 -1.02 11.53
N PHE A 270 -4.84 -1.64 10.50
CA PHE A 270 -5.79 -1.04 9.58
C PHE A 270 -6.68 -2.14 9.02
N ILE A 271 -7.90 -1.79 8.63
CA ILE A 271 -8.82 -2.73 7.99
C ILE A 271 -8.64 -2.63 6.48
N VAL A 272 -8.70 -3.77 5.80
CA VAL A 272 -8.78 -3.86 4.35
C VAL A 272 -10.10 -4.54 3.98
N ASN A 273 -10.90 -3.83 3.19
CA ASN A 273 -12.13 -4.36 2.59
C ASN A 273 -11.77 -5.00 1.24
N VAL A 274 -12.15 -6.25 1.05
CA VAL A 274 -11.84 -7.01 -0.17
C VAL A 274 -13.13 -7.58 -0.77
N THR A 275 -13.17 -7.66 -2.10
CA THR A 275 -14.27 -8.32 -2.81
C THR A 275 -13.91 -9.77 -3.15
N ALA A 276 -14.91 -10.59 -3.40
CA ALA A 276 -14.71 -11.96 -3.87
C ALA A 276 -13.77 -12.01 -5.08
N GLY A 277 -12.85 -12.98 -5.07
CA GLY A 277 -11.79 -13.15 -6.07
C GLY A 277 -10.52 -12.33 -5.85
N THR A 278 -10.49 -11.42 -4.87
CA THR A 278 -9.29 -10.61 -4.56
C THR A 278 -8.15 -11.50 -4.07
N LEU A 279 -7.00 -11.44 -4.76
CA LEU A 279 -5.76 -12.01 -4.25
C LEU A 279 -5.20 -11.12 -3.15
N VAL A 280 -5.23 -11.59 -1.91
CA VAL A 280 -4.75 -10.82 -0.75
C VAL A 280 -3.24 -10.95 -0.62
N THR A 281 -2.72 -12.18 -0.75
CA THR A 281 -1.27 -12.44 -0.70
C THR A 281 -0.90 -13.51 -1.71
N ARG A 282 0.30 -13.41 -2.30
CA ARG A 282 0.83 -14.43 -3.21
C ARG A 282 1.97 -15.23 -2.58
N GLN A 283 1.92 -16.55 -2.77
CA GLN A 283 3.01 -17.47 -2.49
C GLN A 283 4.32 -17.00 -3.13
N GLY A 284 5.42 -17.10 -2.39
CA GLY A 284 6.74 -16.68 -2.88
C GLY A 284 7.02 -15.19 -2.74
N TYR A 285 6.05 -14.35 -2.37
CA TYR A 285 6.28 -12.91 -2.13
C TYR A 285 6.44 -12.61 -0.64
N GLY A 286 7.14 -11.53 -0.29
CA GLY A 286 7.65 -11.29 1.07
C GLY A 286 7.12 -10.02 1.72
N GLU A 287 5.80 -9.88 1.86
CA GLU A 287 5.22 -8.77 2.64
C GLU A 287 5.10 -9.14 4.12
N GLU A 288 5.62 -8.28 5.01
CA GLU A 288 5.64 -8.49 6.48
C GLU A 288 4.30 -8.08 7.11
N GLU A 289 3.19 -8.58 6.61
CA GLU A 289 1.85 -8.32 7.17
C GLU A 289 1.20 -9.64 7.58
N MET A 290 0.53 -9.66 8.73
CA MET A 290 -0.41 -10.72 9.07
C MET A 290 -1.82 -10.15 9.08
N PHE A 291 -2.79 -11.01 8.80
CA PHE A 291 -4.18 -10.63 8.67
C PHE A 291 -5.03 -11.44 9.65
N ILE A 292 -5.98 -10.79 10.27
CA ILE A 292 -7.07 -11.42 11.03
C ILE A 292 -8.36 -11.21 10.23
N ILE A 293 -9.12 -12.27 10.02
CA ILE A 293 -10.38 -12.23 9.30
C ILE A 293 -11.45 -11.69 10.24
N LEU A 294 -12.03 -10.54 9.90
CA LEU A 294 -13.15 -9.94 10.62
C LEU A 294 -14.49 -10.32 10.00
N ASP A 295 -14.50 -10.59 8.70
CA ASP A 295 -15.70 -11.03 7.98
C ASP A 295 -15.31 -11.73 6.66
N GLY A 296 -16.14 -12.64 6.20
CA GLY A 296 -15.98 -13.35 4.92
C GLY A 296 -15.22 -14.68 4.99
N ILE A 297 -15.02 -15.27 3.81
CA ILE A 297 -14.39 -16.59 3.61
C ILE A 297 -13.14 -16.43 2.75
N PHE A 298 -12.05 -17.07 3.17
CA PHE A 298 -10.75 -16.99 2.51
C PHE A 298 -10.17 -18.38 2.24
N GLU A 299 -9.49 -18.52 1.09
CA GLU A 299 -8.87 -19.76 0.65
C GLU A 299 -7.35 -19.62 0.65
N ALA A 300 -6.66 -20.45 1.42
CA ALA A 300 -5.22 -20.66 1.28
C ALA A 300 -4.96 -21.71 0.20
N ARG A 301 -4.14 -21.38 -0.81
CA ARG A 301 -3.86 -22.20 -1.99
C ARG A 301 -2.37 -22.34 -2.28
N ASP A 302 -1.96 -23.51 -2.76
CA ASP A 302 -0.64 -23.77 -3.38
C ASP A 302 -0.88 -24.09 -4.86
N GLY A 303 -0.65 -23.09 -5.73
CA GLY A 303 -1.15 -23.12 -7.11
C GLY A 303 -2.67 -23.31 -7.15
N GLU A 304 -3.13 -24.39 -7.81
CA GLU A 304 -4.56 -24.73 -7.89
C GLU A 304 -5.07 -25.51 -6.68
N ARG A 305 -4.18 -26.06 -5.84
CA ARG A 305 -4.55 -26.91 -4.70
C ARG A 305 -5.06 -26.06 -3.54
N LEU A 306 -6.33 -26.24 -3.17
CA LEU A 306 -6.88 -25.70 -1.92
C LEU A 306 -6.22 -26.39 -0.72
N LEU A 307 -5.56 -25.61 0.13
CA LEU A 307 -4.94 -26.10 1.37
C LEU A 307 -5.90 -26.00 2.55
N ARG A 308 -6.63 -24.88 2.65
CA ARG A 308 -7.47 -24.56 3.80
C ARG A 308 -8.49 -23.46 3.46
N LEU A 309 -9.69 -23.60 4.01
CA LEU A 309 -10.67 -22.52 4.13
C LEU A 309 -10.53 -21.85 5.50
N MET A 310 -10.62 -20.53 5.53
CA MET A 310 -10.47 -19.73 6.74
C MET A 310 -11.63 -18.73 6.83
N THR A 311 -12.14 -18.52 8.04
CA THR A 311 -13.29 -17.63 8.31
C THR A 311 -12.99 -16.65 9.45
N THR A 312 -13.99 -15.86 9.84
CA THR A 312 -13.92 -14.89 10.94
C THR A 312 -13.22 -15.44 12.19
N GLY A 313 -12.37 -14.60 12.79
CA GLY A 313 -11.56 -14.91 13.97
C GLY A 313 -10.22 -15.56 13.65
N GLU A 314 -10.07 -16.20 12.49
CA GLU A 314 -8.83 -16.83 12.08
C GLU A 314 -7.79 -15.83 11.54
N LEU A 315 -6.53 -16.23 11.53
CA LEU A 315 -5.42 -15.42 11.02
C LEU A 315 -4.63 -16.12 9.92
N PHE A 316 -3.93 -15.36 9.09
CA PHE A 316 -2.95 -15.89 8.15
C PHE A 316 -1.78 -14.93 7.94
N GLY A 317 -0.69 -15.46 7.40
CA GLY A 317 0.50 -14.68 7.10
C GLY A 317 1.47 -14.52 8.27
N GLU A 318 1.24 -15.23 9.38
CA GLU A 318 2.03 -15.18 10.61
C GLU A 318 3.49 -15.62 10.42
N LEU A 319 3.78 -16.51 9.47
CA LEU A 319 5.15 -16.97 9.24
C LEU A 319 6.06 -15.85 8.74
N ALA A 320 5.58 -15.04 7.79
CA ALA A 320 6.31 -13.88 7.28
C ALA A 320 6.41 -12.76 8.34
N PHE A 321 5.51 -12.77 9.33
CA PHE A 321 5.54 -11.84 10.45
C PHE A 321 6.63 -12.20 11.48
N PHE A 322 6.87 -13.49 11.74
CA PHE A 322 7.89 -13.96 12.68
C PHE A 322 9.30 -14.07 12.11
N ILE A 323 9.42 -14.36 10.81
CA ILE A 323 10.70 -14.60 10.16
C ILE A 323 10.93 -13.50 9.13
N PRO A 324 11.69 -12.43 9.47
CA PRO A 324 11.99 -11.35 8.52
C PRO A 324 12.58 -11.89 7.23
N GLY A 325 12.03 -11.45 6.09
CA GLY A 325 12.47 -11.89 4.76
C GLY A 325 11.97 -13.27 4.32
N HIS A 326 11.14 -13.96 5.13
CA HIS A 326 10.48 -15.18 4.68
C HIS A 326 9.40 -14.87 3.63
N ARG A 327 9.27 -15.75 2.64
CA ARG A 327 8.27 -15.65 1.58
C ARG A 327 6.97 -16.32 2.02
N ARG A 328 5.81 -15.86 1.53
CA ARG A 328 4.53 -16.53 1.77
C ARG A 328 4.61 -17.98 1.31
N THR A 329 4.14 -18.90 2.14
CA THR A 329 4.13 -20.35 1.87
C THR A 329 2.94 -20.78 1.00
N ALA A 330 1.88 -19.96 0.97
CA ALA A 330 0.67 -20.17 0.17
C ALA A 330 0.14 -18.81 -0.31
N SER A 331 -0.68 -18.83 -1.35
CA SER A 331 -1.48 -17.67 -1.77
C SER A 331 -2.78 -17.66 -0.99
N VAL A 332 -3.31 -16.47 -0.69
CA VAL A 332 -4.62 -16.31 -0.04
C VAL A 332 -5.53 -15.48 -0.92
N VAL A 333 -6.71 -16.02 -1.23
CA VAL A 333 -7.73 -15.40 -2.08
C VAL A 333 -9.04 -15.27 -1.30
N ALA A 334 -9.74 -14.15 -1.46
CA ALA A 334 -11.08 -13.96 -0.91
C ALA A 334 -12.10 -14.80 -1.71
N ALA A 335 -12.79 -15.74 -1.07
CA ALA A 335 -13.85 -16.54 -1.68
C ALA A 335 -15.22 -15.85 -1.64
N SER A 336 -15.38 -14.90 -0.71
CA SER A 336 -16.51 -13.97 -0.63
C SER A 336 -15.98 -12.53 -0.49
N ASP A 337 -16.87 -11.55 -0.52
CA ASP A 337 -16.55 -10.24 0.05
C ASP A 337 -16.17 -10.42 1.54
N GLY A 338 -15.27 -9.59 2.04
CA GLY A 338 -14.74 -9.75 3.39
C GLY A 338 -13.95 -8.57 3.91
N ARG A 339 -13.65 -8.62 5.20
CA ARG A 339 -12.94 -7.58 5.95
C ARG A 339 -11.77 -8.20 6.70
N LEU A 340 -10.58 -7.60 6.58
CA LEU A 340 -9.36 -8.08 7.21
C LEU A 340 -8.74 -7.00 8.10
N LEU A 341 -8.42 -7.32 9.35
CA LEU A 341 -7.51 -6.50 10.14
C LEU A 341 -6.07 -6.88 9.79
N ALA A 342 -5.31 -5.95 9.24
CA ALA A 342 -3.90 -6.13 8.90
C ALA A 342 -2.97 -5.53 9.96
N LEU A 343 -1.95 -6.29 10.34
CA LEU A 343 -0.91 -5.89 11.28
C LEU A 343 0.47 -6.08 10.65
N ARG A 344 1.33 -5.06 10.71
CA ARG A 344 2.69 -5.13 10.15
C ARG A 344 3.65 -5.78 11.11
N GLY A 345 4.71 -6.41 10.61
CA GLY A 345 5.81 -6.96 11.42
C GLY A 345 6.47 -5.91 12.32
N LYS A 346 6.48 -4.64 11.88
CA LYS A 346 6.93 -3.52 12.71
C LYS A 346 6.04 -3.30 13.94
N THR A 347 4.73 -3.56 13.84
CA THR A 347 3.79 -3.41 14.96
C THR A 347 4.21 -4.25 16.17
N LEU A 348 4.59 -5.51 15.98
CA LEU A 348 5.07 -6.35 17.09
C LEU A 348 6.41 -5.86 17.63
N ARG A 349 7.35 -5.47 16.76
CA ARG A 349 8.66 -4.94 17.20
C ARG A 349 8.50 -3.68 18.05
N ASP A 350 7.70 -2.73 17.57
CA ASP A 350 7.40 -1.51 18.31
C ASP A 350 6.66 -1.81 19.62
N LEU A 351 5.79 -2.82 19.65
CA LEU A 351 5.09 -3.24 20.87
C LEU A 351 6.05 -3.88 21.88
N ILE A 352 7.03 -4.68 21.44
CA ILE A 352 8.07 -5.25 22.32
C ILE A 352 8.85 -4.12 23.01
N ASP A 353 9.17 -3.04 22.30
CA ASP A 353 9.94 -1.93 22.84
C ASP A 353 9.12 -1.03 23.79
N VAL A 354 7.84 -0.79 23.46
CA VAL A 354 6.99 0.19 24.18
C VAL A 354 6.14 -0.44 25.28
N ASP A 355 5.66 -1.66 25.08
CA ASP A 355 4.86 -2.42 26.06
C ASP A 355 5.14 -3.93 25.97
N PRO A 356 6.23 -4.39 26.60
CA PRO A 356 6.63 -5.79 26.61
C PRO A 356 5.54 -6.74 27.12
N GLN A 357 4.66 -6.28 28.02
CA GLN A 357 3.61 -7.12 28.59
C GLN A 357 2.55 -7.44 27.54
N SER A 358 2.08 -6.42 26.79
CA SER A 358 1.17 -6.66 25.67
C SER A 358 1.82 -7.51 24.57
N ALA A 359 3.11 -7.27 24.28
CA ALA A 359 3.83 -8.11 23.33
C ALA A 359 3.87 -9.58 23.76
N ALA A 360 4.10 -9.86 25.05
CA ALA A 360 4.08 -11.22 25.59
C ALA A 360 2.73 -11.91 25.42
N HIS A 361 1.61 -11.20 25.64
CA HIS A 361 0.27 -11.75 25.39
C HIS A 361 0.09 -12.15 23.92
N VAL A 362 0.47 -11.26 22.99
CA VAL A 362 0.36 -11.50 21.54
C VAL A 362 1.23 -12.68 21.11
N LEU A 363 2.49 -12.71 21.54
CA LEU A 363 3.42 -13.81 21.23
C LEU A 363 2.90 -15.16 21.75
N LEU A 364 2.38 -15.19 22.98
CA LEU A 364 1.82 -16.41 23.56
C LEU A 364 0.59 -16.88 22.77
N ARG A 365 -0.30 -15.96 22.37
CA ARG A 365 -1.48 -16.32 21.58
C ARG A 365 -1.11 -16.88 20.22
N LEU A 366 -0.22 -16.20 19.50
CA LEU A 366 0.29 -16.68 18.22
C LEU A 366 0.98 -18.05 18.36
N GLY A 367 1.75 -18.25 19.43
CA GLY A 367 2.37 -19.55 19.75
C GLY A 367 1.35 -20.66 19.97
N ARG A 368 0.26 -20.39 20.69
CA ARG A 368 -0.85 -21.35 20.89
C ARG A 368 -1.53 -21.70 19.57
N ILE A 369 -1.87 -20.70 18.75
CA ILE A 369 -2.49 -20.92 17.43
C ILE A 369 -1.61 -21.79 16.54
N MET A 370 -0.30 -21.54 16.50
CA MET A 370 0.63 -22.37 15.73
C MET A 370 0.71 -23.80 16.28
N ALA A 371 0.73 -23.98 17.61
CA ALA A 371 0.74 -25.30 18.23
C ALA A 371 -0.56 -26.09 17.95
N GLU A 372 -1.72 -25.44 18.04
CA GLU A 372 -3.04 -26.00 17.72
C GLU A 372 -3.11 -26.46 16.26
N ARG A 373 -2.58 -25.66 15.33
CA ARG A 373 -2.46 -26.01 13.89
C ARG A 373 -1.57 -27.22 13.66
N LEU A 374 -0.44 -27.31 14.35
CA LEU A 374 0.46 -28.46 14.23
C LEU A 374 -0.19 -29.72 14.81
N ALA A 375 -0.88 -29.63 15.95
CA ALA A 375 -1.55 -30.77 16.56
C ALA A 375 -2.68 -31.34 15.67
N THR A 376 -3.42 -30.46 14.99
CA THR A 376 -4.50 -30.86 14.07
C THR A 376 -3.98 -31.31 12.70
N GLY A 377 -2.88 -30.73 12.20
CA GLY A 377 -2.24 -31.12 10.94
C GLY A 377 -1.34 -32.37 11.02
N SER A 378 -1.04 -32.87 12.22
CA SER A 378 -0.18 -34.05 12.45
C SER A 378 -0.96 -35.33 12.76
N ALA A 379 -2.29 -35.35 12.60
CA ALA A 379 -3.05 -36.59 12.78
C ALA A 379 -2.62 -37.62 11.72
N PRO A 380 -2.13 -38.82 12.11
CA PRO A 380 -1.78 -39.85 11.14
C PRO A 380 -3.04 -40.22 10.36
N SER A 381 -2.90 -40.33 9.03
CA SER A 381 -3.90 -41.03 8.21
C SER A 381 -4.18 -42.36 8.91
N PRO A 382 -5.45 -42.73 9.17
CA PRO A 382 -5.72 -44.01 9.79
C PRO A 382 -5.08 -45.07 8.89
N GLU A 383 -4.10 -45.77 9.46
CA GLU A 383 -3.52 -46.95 8.88
C GLU A 383 -4.70 -47.84 8.45
N GLY A 384 -4.67 -48.27 7.20
CA GLY A 384 -5.59 -49.29 6.71
C GLY A 384 -5.29 -50.58 7.46
N ASP A 385 -5.96 -50.75 8.60
CA ASP A 385 -6.05 -52.02 9.31
C ASP A 385 -7.00 -52.96 8.55
N GLY A 386 -6.44 -54.13 8.18
CA GLY A 386 -7.14 -55.42 8.05
C GLY A 386 -7.98 -55.62 6.79
N GLU A 387 -7.52 -56.43 5.84
CA GLU A 387 -7.71 -57.91 5.80
C GLU A 387 -9.16 -58.31 5.46
N ASP A 388 -9.41 -58.68 4.20
CA ASP A 388 -9.51 -60.08 3.74
C ASP A 388 -9.65 -60.18 2.20
#